data_AF-A0A359FR58-F1
#
_entry.id   AF-A0A359FR58-F1
#
_cell.length_a   1.000
_cell.length_b   1.000
_cell.length_c   1.000
_cell.angle_alpha   90.00
_cell.angle_beta   90.00
_cell.angle_gamma   90.00
#
_symmetry.space_group_name_H-M   'P 1'
#
loop_
_entity.id
_entity.type
_entity.pdbx_description
1 polymer ?
#
loop_
_entity_poly.entity_id
_entity_poly.type
_entity_poly.pdbx_seq_one_letter_code
_entity_poly.pdbx_strand_id
1 'polypeptide(L)'
;MRYMTGFNIILFLMFFFQACANNSEIKSKSQKDEIKIDSSKVEVEKKKCDTELVLRIEQSISNLSQNDILEFINNINSDCKNNVEFIEYYNEVLFEVLEKYPAEFCNCMKSVDRNQQELICEELKEPVNDGINLENVKKAVENSGCQAETKGMILESIKVALDKYKN
;
A
#
# COMPACT_ATOMS: atom_id res chain seq x y z
N MET A 1 -52.17 4.22 31.12
CA MET A 1 -53.22 3.42 30.45
C MET A 1 -53.75 4.19 29.24
N ARG A 2 -53.16 3.98 28.06
CA ARG A 2 -53.81 3.89 26.73
C ARG A 2 -52.73 3.86 25.64
N TYR A 3 -52.97 2.96 24.71
CA TYR A 3 -52.10 2.43 23.66
C TYR A 3 -52.23 3.19 22.34
N MET A 4 -51.21 3.01 21.47
CA MET A 4 -51.29 2.89 19.99
C MET A 4 -51.63 4.16 19.20
N THR A 5 -51.18 4.42 17.97
CA THR A 5 -50.56 3.72 16.82
C THR A 5 -50.11 4.86 15.86
N GLY A 6 -49.27 4.73 14.84
CA GLY A 6 -48.80 3.55 14.13
C GLY A 6 -47.78 3.91 13.04
N PHE A 7 -47.23 2.84 12.49
CA PHE A 7 -46.36 2.75 11.33
C PHE A 7 -46.96 3.42 10.07
N ASN A 8 -46.11 4.01 9.24
CA ASN A 8 -46.37 4.13 7.81
C ASN A 8 -45.22 3.52 7.01
N ILE A 9 -45.62 2.66 6.09
CA ILE A 9 -44.86 1.67 5.34
C ILE A 9 -44.82 2.14 3.89
N ILE A 10 -43.62 2.06 3.29
CA ILE A 10 -43.32 1.79 1.87
C ILE A 10 -44.10 2.60 0.82
N LEU A 11 -43.39 3.48 0.11
CA LEU A 11 -43.50 3.58 -1.35
C LEU A 11 -42.39 4.49 -1.87
N PHE A 12 -41.36 3.98 -2.54
CA PHE A 12 -40.82 4.70 -3.70
C PHE A 12 -40.20 3.71 -4.68
N LEU A 13 -40.67 3.86 -5.91
CA LEU A 13 -40.70 2.90 -6.97
C LEU A 13 -39.35 2.77 -7.67
N MET A 14 -39.08 1.54 -8.13
CA MET A 14 -38.17 1.24 -9.22
C MET A 14 -38.47 2.16 -10.42
N PHE A 15 -37.50 2.95 -10.85
CA PHE A 15 -37.46 3.47 -12.21
C PHE A 15 -36.34 2.78 -12.98
N PHE A 16 -36.77 1.80 -13.78
CA PHE A 16 -36.06 1.31 -14.94
C PHE A 16 -35.84 2.48 -15.92
N PHE A 17 -34.61 2.70 -16.35
CA PHE A 17 -34.35 3.34 -17.64
C PHE A 17 -33.54 2.37 -18.50
N GLN A 18 -34.18 1.95 -19.59
CA GLN A 18 -33.64 1.11 -20.63
C GLN A 18 -33.15 1.98 -21.80
N ALA A 19 -31.99 1.58 -22.32
CA ALA A 19 -31.47 1.70 -23.69
C ALA A 19 -31.31 3.08 -24.33
N CYS A 20 -30.08 3.32 -24.80
CA CYS A 20 -29.86 3.77 -26.18
C CYS A 20 -28.78 2.86 -26.80
N ALA A 21 -29.22 1.99 -27.70
CA ALA A 21 -28.37 1.50 -28.77
C ALA A 21 -28.18 2.66 -29.77
N ASN A 22 -26.95 2.93 -30.20
CA ASN A 22 -26.76 3.38 -31.57
C ASN A 22 -25.39 3.02 -32.11
N ASN A 23 -25.50 2.50 -33.33
CA ASN A 23 -24.54 1.83 -34.17
C ASN A 23 -23.71 2.89 -34.92
N SER A 24 -22.38 2.86 -34.79
CA SER A 24 -21.48 3.61 -35.67
C SER A 24 -20.90 2.68 -36.72
N GLU A 25 -21.37 2.83 -37.96
CA GLU A 25 -20.78 2.18 -39.13
C GLU A 25 -19.34 2.69 -39.32
N ILE A 26 -18.36 1.81 -39.09
CA ILE A 26 -16.99 1.98 -39.61
C ILE A 26 -16.82 0.98 -40.75
N LYS A 27 -16.88 1.47 -41.99
CA LYS A 27 -16.43 0.73 -43.17
C LYS A 27 -14.90 0.66 -43.16
N SER A 28 -14.33 -0.46 -42.71
CA SER A 28 -12.93 -0.79 -42.94
C SER A 28 -12.82 -1.77 -44.11
N LYS A 29 -12.03 -1.38 -45.13
CA LYS A 29 -11.56 -2.28 -46.17
C LYS A 29 -10.36 -3.07 -45.63
N SER A 30 -10.39 -4.35 -45.96
CA SER A 30 -9.53 -5.47 -45.57
C SER A 30 -8.05 -5.33 -45.96
N GLN A 31 -7.18 -5.68 -45.01
CA GLN A 31 -5.94 -6.50 -45.16
C GLN A 31 -5.47 -6.82 -43.73
N LYS A 32 -5.96 -7.90 -43.11
CA LYS A 32 -5.42 -9.27 -43.13
C LYS A 32 -4.01 -9.36 -42.52
N ASP A 33 -3.97 -9.34 -41.19
CA ASP A 33 -3.01 -10.09 -40.37
C ASP A 33 -3.76 -10.58 -39.12
N GLU A 34 -3.85 -11.89 -38.96
CA GLU A 34 -4.55 -12.52 -37.84
C GLU A 34 -3.71 -12.40 -36.56
N ILE A 35 -4.05 -11.45 -35.70
CA ILE A 35 -3.65 -11.48 -34.29
C ILE A 35 -4.87 -11.97 -33.49
N LYS A 36 -4.82 -13.24 -33.08
CA LYS A 36 -5.69 -13.74 -32.00
C LYS A 36 -5.27 -13.04 -30.71
N ILE A 37 -5.92 -11.94 -30.38
CA ILE A 37 -5.78 -11.28 -29.07
C ILE A 37 -6.67 -12.06 -28.11
N ASP A 38 -6.05 -13.01 -27.43
CA ASP A 38 -6.58 -13.59 -26.21
C ASP A 38 -6.66 -12.47 -25.15
N SER A 39 -7.86 -12.29 -24.60
CA SER A 39 -8.19 -11.32 -23.57
C SER A 39 -7.60 -11.77 -22.23
N SER A 40 -6.28 -11.77 -22.13
CA SER A 40 -5.56 -11.90 -20.86
C SER A 40 -5.10 -10.51 -20.41
N LYS A 41 -5.40 -10.19 -19.16
CA LYS A 41 -5.08 -8.93 -18.49
C LYS A 41 -3.60 -8.60 -18.66
N VAL A 42 -3.29 -7.53 -19.40
CA VAL A 42 -1.98 -6.88 -19.29
C VAL A 42 -2.06 -5.96 -18.07
N GLU A 43 -1.84 -6.53 -16.88
CA GLU A 43 -1.41 -5.72 -15.75
C GLU A 43 -0.03 -5.16 -16.12
N VAL A 44 0.03 -3.85 -16.35
CA VAL A 44 1.31 -3.15 -16.49
C VAL A 44 2.01 -3.31 -15.13
N GLU A 45 2.99 -4.21 -15.07
CA GLU A 45 3.83 -4.36 -13.87
C GLU A 45 4.40 -3.00 -13.50
N LYS A 46 4.01 -2.49 -12.33
CA LYS A 46 4.62 -1.27 -11.79
C LYS A 46 6.10 -1.54 -11.57
N LYS A 47 6.93 -0.65 -12.12
CA LYS A 47 8.39 -0.67 -11.95
C LYS A 47 8.71 -0.65 -10.46
N LYS A 48 9.49 -1.64 -10.00
CA LYS A 48 10.07 -1.69 -8.64
C LYS A 48 11.35 -0.87 -8.60
N CYS A 49 11.83 -0.60 -7.39
CA CYS A 49 13.03 0.18 -7.13
C CYS A 49 12.93 1.60 -7.71
N ASP A 50 11.73 2.19 -7.68
CA ASP A 50 11.46 3.50 -8.25
C ASP A 50 11.81 4.60 -7.23
N THR A 51 13.00 5.19 -7.37
CA THR A 51 13.45 6.29 -6.52
C THR A 51 12.55 7.53 -6.62
N GLU A 52 11.93 7.79 -7.78
CA GLU A 52 11.02 8.93 -7.95
C GLU A 52 9.75 8.75 -7.11
N LEU A 53 9.29 7.51 -6.95
CA LEU A 53 8.22 7.18 -6.03
C LEU A 53 8.63 7.48 -4.58
N VAL A 54 9.81 7.04 -4.15
CA VAL A 54 10.29 7.29 -2.77
C VAL A 54 10.36 8.80 -2.50
N LEU A 55 10.87 9.57 -3.45
CA LEU A 55 10.92 11.03 -3.38
C LEU A 55 9.54 11.67 -3.27
N ARG A 56 8.56 11.20 -4.05
CA ARG A 56 7.17 11.67 -3.97
C ARG A 56 6.57 11.40 -2.59
N ILE A 57 6.85 10.23 -2.01
CA ILE A 57 6.37 9.84 -0.69
C ILE A 57 6.97 10.76 0.39
N GLU A 58 8.28 10.97 0.37
CA GLU A 58 8.95 11.89 1.31
C GLU A 58 8.39 13.32 1.20
N GLN A 59 8.25 13.86 -0.03
CA GLN A 59 7.70 15.19 -0.25
C GLN A 59 6.26 15.34 0.25
N SER A 60 5.50 14.24 0.25
CA SER A 60 4.09 14.20 0.68
C SER A 60 3.91 13.63 2.09
N ILE A 61 4.99 13.44 2.84
CA ILE A 61 5.00 12.70 4.11
C ILE A 61 4.07 13.28 5.19
N SER A 62 3.68 14.56 5.06
CA SER A 62 2.74 15.21 5.98
C SER A 62 1.28 14.81 5.74
N ASN A 63 0.96 14.20 4.59
CA ASN A 63 -0.39 13.80 4.22
C ASN A 63 -0.37 12.65 3.20
N LEU A 64 -0.03 11.44 3.67
CA LEU A 64 -0.08 10.23 2.85
C LEU A 64 -1.46 9.57 2.91
N SER A 65 -1.97 9.13 1.77
CA SER A 65 -3.11 8.23 1.71
C SER A 65 -2.69 6.78 1.94
N GLN A 66 -3.66 5.91 2.23
CA GLN A 66 -3.41 4.47 2.33
C GLN A 66 -2.84 3.89 1.02
N ASN A 67 -3.26 4.42 -0.13
CA ASN A 67 -2.74 3.97 -1.42
C ASN A 67 -1.28 4.37 -1.62
N ASP A 68 -0.87 5.54 -1.13
CA ASP A 68 0.53 5.99 -1.20
C ASP A 68 1.42 5.05 -0.38
N ILE A 69 1.00 4.71 0.84
CA ILE A 69 1.72 3.78 1.72
C ILE A 69 1.77 2.38 1.12
N LEU A 70 0.67 1.89 0.54
CA LEU A 70 0.64 0.59 -0.12
C LEU A 70 1.53 0.56 -1.36
N GLU A 71 1.54 1.64 -2.16
CA GLU A 71 2.41 1.75 -3.33
C GLU A 71 3.88 1.76 -2.91
N PHE A 72 4.20 2.50 -1.84
CA PHE A 72 5.53 2.56 -1.25
C PHE A 72 6.01 1.19 -0.74
N ILE A 73 5.21 0.48 0.06
CA ILE A 73 5.53 -0.87 0.54
C ILE A 73 5.79 -1.82 -0.63
N ASN A 74 5.04 -1.69 -1.71
CA ASN A 74 5.22 -2.49 -2.92
C ASN A 74 6.34 -2.00 -3.82
N ASN A 75 7.05 -0.91 -3.52
CA ASN A 75 8.11 -0.39 -4.39
C ASN A 75 9.40 -1.21 -4.30
N ILE A 76 9.61 -1.95 -3.22
CA ILE A 76 10.81 -2.79 -3.03
C ILE A 76 10.55 -4.25 -3.41
N ASN A 77 11.56 -4.90 -3.99
CA ASN A 77 11.64 -6.34 -4.20
C ASN A 77 13.09 -6.83 -3.98
N SER A 78 13.32 -8.14 -4.11
CA SER A 78 14.65 -8.75 -3.92
C SER A 78 15.73 -8.27 -4.89
N ASP A 79 15.36 -7.68 -6.03
CA ASP A 79 16.29 -7.23 -7.06
C ASP A 79 16.81 -5.82 -6.78
N CYS A 80 16.10 -5.05 -5.93
CA CYS A 80 16.48 -3.69 -5.54
C CYS A 80 17.80 -3.64 -4.75
N LYS A 81 18.25 -4.75 -4.16
CA LYS A 81 19.52 -4.83 -3.40
C LYS A 81 20.76 -4.40 -4.18
N ASN A 82 20.71 -4.45 -5.51
CA ASN A 82 21.81 -4.03 -6.37
C ASN A 82 21.84 -2.50 -6.61
N ASN A 83 20.80 -1.78 -6.18
CA ASN A 83 20.70 -0.34 -6.24
C ASN A 83 20.86 0.22 -4.81
N VAL A 84 22.12 0.44 -4.42
CA VAL A 84 22.49 0.88 -3.06
C VAL A 84 21.77 2.19 -2.71
N GLU A 85 21.84 3.19 -3.57
CA GLU A 85 21.19 4.50 -3.34
C GLU A 85 19.67 4.36 -3.13
N PHE A 86 19.00 3.51 -3.91
CA PHE A 86 17.58 3.25 -3.70
C PHE A 86 17.31 2.61 -2.34
N ILE A 87 18.07 1.58 -1.94
CA ILE A 87 17.85 0.88 -0.68
C ILE A 87 18.09 1.81 0.50
N GLU A 88 19.18 2.58 0.47
CA GLU A 88 19.49 3.55 1.51
C GLU A 88 18.35 4.57 1.64
N TYR A 89 17.95 5.21 0.55
CA TYR A 89 16.89 6.21 0.59
C TYR A 89 15.51 5.63 0.92
N TYR A 90 15.18 4.45 0.39
CA TYR A 90 13.96 3.73 0.75
C TYR A 90 13.91 3.41 2.24
N ASN A 91 15.02 2.98 2.84
CA ASN A 91 15.11 2.62 4.24
C ASN A 91 14.85 3.84 5.14
N GLU A 92 15.46 4.99 4.84
CA GLU A 92 15.21 6.24 5.59
C GLU A 92 13.72 6.60 5.59
N VAL A 93 13.11 6.63 4.41
CA VAL A 93 11.69 6.97 4.24
C VAL A 93 10.79 5.89 4.85
N LEU A 94 11.19 4.62 4.85
CA LEU A 94 10.45 3.52 5.48
C LEU A 94 10.26 3.75 6.98
N PHE A 95 11.33 4.14 7.69
CA PHE A 95 11.24 4.45 9.11
C PHE A 95 10.39 5.70 9.37
N GLU A 96 10.51 6.73 8.52
CA GLU A 96 9.70 7.95 8.67
C GLU A 96 8.20 7.69 8.44
N VAL A 97 7.84 6.92 7.41
CA VAL A 97 6.45 6.51 7.14
C VAL A 97 5.91 5.70 8.31
N LEU A 98 6.69 4.75 8.84
CA LEU A 98 6.27 3.92 9.97
C LEU A 98 6.08 4.72 11.25
N GLU A 99 6.92 5.72 11.53
CA GLU A 99 6.78 6.61 12.68
C GLU A 99 5.51 7.47 12.60
N LYS A 100 5.21 8.02 11.41
CA LYS A 100 4.09 8.95 11.21
C LYS A 100 2.73 8.28 10.99
N TYR A 101 2.72 7.12 10.33
CA TYR A 101 1.49 6.41 9.94
C TYR A 101 1.49 4.94 10.37
N PRO A 102 1.78 4.62 11.65
CA PRO A 102 1.97 3.23 12.06
C PRO A 102 0.72 2.36 11.83
N ALA A 103 -0.48 2.91 12.06
CA ALA A 103 -1.72 2.15 11.89
C ALA A 103 -2.03 1.83 10.42
N GLU A 104 -1.92 2.82 9.55
CA GLU A 104 -2.12 2.69 8.09
C GLU A 104 -1.06 1.79 7.48
N PHE A 105 0.19 1.93 7.90
CA PHE A 105 1.29 1.05 7.49
C PHE A 105 0.99 -0.40 7.83
N CYS A 106 0.58 -0.70 9.07
CA CYS A 106 0.18 -2.04 9.46
C CYS A 106 -1.01 -2.58 8.65
N ASN A 107 -1.98 -1.72 8.30
CA ASN A 107 -3.10 -2.14 7.47
C ASN A 107 -2.65 -2.49 6.05
N CYS A 108 -1.71 -1.73 5.48
CA CYS A 108 -1.13 -2.02 4.18
C CYS A 108 -0.28 -3.30 4.20
N MET A 109 0.50 -3.51 5.26
CA MET A 109 1.28 -4.74 5.46
C MET A 109 0.42 -6.01 5.41
N LYS A 110 -0.80 -5.99 5.96
CA LYS A 110 -1.72 -7.14 5.87
C LYS A 110 -2.23 -7.43 4.47
N SER A 111 -2.25 -6.40 3.61
CA SER A 111 -2.78 -6.51 2.25
C SER A 111 -1.75 -7.02 1.24
N VAL A 112 -0.47 -7.02 1.60
CA VAL A 112 0.60 -7.61 0.79
C VAL A 112 0.88 -9.03 1.22
N ASP A 113 1.45 -9.82 0.31
CA ASP A 113 1.80 -11.21 0.59
C ASP A 113 2.93 -11.32 1.63
N ARG A 114 3.11 -12.55 2.13
CA ARG A 114 4.07 -12.84 3.18
C ARG A 114 5.52 -12.54 2.78
N ASN A 115 5.89 -12.74 1.51
CA ASN A 115 7.26 -12.47 1.06
C ASN A 115 7.53 -10.97 1.09
N GLN A 116 6.56 -10.15 0.68
CA GLN A 116 6.67 -8.70 0.79
C GLN A 116 6.74 -8.26 2.25
N GLN A 117 5.92 -8.84 3.15
CA GLN A 117 6.00 -8.54 4.58
C GLN A 117 7.37 -8.87 5.16
N GLU A 118 7.92 -10.04 4.83
CA GLU A 118 9.24 -10.48 5.29
C GLU A 118 10.34 -9.54 4.77
N LEU A 119 10.27 -9.14 3.50
CA LEU A 119 11.22 -8.18 2.92
C LEU A 119 11.22 -6.83 3.66
N ILE A 120 10.04 -6.28 3.94
CA ILE A 120 9.92 -5.05 4.73
C ILE A 120 10.48 -5.23 6.14
N CYS A 121 10.20 -6.36 6.77
CA CYS A 121 10.74 -6.66 8.10
C CYS A 121 12.27 -6.80 8.08
N GLU A 122 12.90 -7.29 7.01
CA GLU A 122 14.36 -7.29 6.89
C GLU A 122 14.92 -5.87 6.81
N GLU A 123 14.32 -4.97 6.02
CA GLU A 123 14.73 -3.57 5.97
C GLU A 123 14.62 -2.88 7.34
N LEU A 124 13.56 -3.18 8.11
CA LEU A 124 13.37 -2.63 9.45
C LEU A 124 14.38 -3.12 10.49
N LYS A 125 15.12 -4.20 10.23
CA LYS A 125 16.21 -4.68 11.11
C LYS A 125 17.52 -3.95 10.86
N GLU A 126 17.65 -3.29 9.72
CA GLU A 126 18.89 -2.73 9.20
C GLU A 126 18.70 -1.22 8.88
N PRO A 127 18.51 -0.36 9.90
CA PRO A 127 18.49 1.08 9.70
C PRO A 127 19.80 1.56 9.06
N VAL A 128 19.68 2.31 7.97
CA VAL A 128 20.83 2.75 7.18
C VAL A 128 21.66 3.83 7.88
N ASN A 129 21.03 4.68 8.71
CA ASN A 129 21.71 5.79 9.36
C ASN A 129 21.38 5.90 10.86
N ASP A 130 22.32 6.47 11.62
CA ASP A 130 22.21 6.68 13.08
C ASP A 130 21.21 7.79 13.46
N GLY A 131 20.70 8.54 12.49
CA GLY A 131 19.71 9.59 12.68
C GLY A 131 18.30 9.05 12.93
N ILE A 132 18.04 7.79 12.57
CA ILE A 132 16.76 7.12 12.80
C ILE A 132 16.56 6.88 14.30
N ASN A 133 15.56 7.54 14.89
CA ASN A 133 15.22 7.35 16.29
C ASN A 133 14.33 6.11 16.48
N LEU A 134 14.96 4.93 16.54
CA LEU A 134 14.28 3.64 16.69
C LEU A 134 13.34 3.57 17.92
N GLU A 135 13.64 4.29 19.01
CA GLU A 135 12.77 4.34 20.18
C GLU A 135 11.46 5.11 19.91
N ASN A 136 11.51 6.17 19.11
CA ASN A 136 10.30 6.86 18.67
C ASN A 136 9.46 5.99 17.74
N VAL A 137 10.10 5.34 16.75
CA VAL A 137 9.40 4.43 15.83
C VAL A 137 8.73 3.29 16.62
N LYS A 138 9.47 2.67 17.55
CA LYS A 138 8.93 1.62 18.44
C LYS A 138 7.71 2.12 19.21
N LYS A 139 7.79 3.30 19.84
CA LYS A 139 6.66 3.89 20.58
C LYS A 139 5.47 4.21 19.68
N ALA A 140 5.71 4.69 18.47
CA ALA A 140 4.66 4.97 17.50
C ALA A 140 3.89 3.68 17.16
N VAL A 141 4.60 2.59 16.87
CA VAL A 141 3.99 1.28 16.60
C VAL A 141 3.28 0.73 17.85
N GLU A 142 3.90 0.82 19.04
CA GLU A 142 3.31 0.39 20.32
C GLU A 142 2.00 1.10 20.65
N ASN A 143 1.89 2.39 20.34
CA ASN A 143 0.70 3.19 20.64
C ASN A 143 -0.34 3.21 19.51
N SER A 144 -0.01 2.63 18.36
CA SER A 144 -0.91 2.57 17.21
C SER A 144 -2.00 1.49 17.32
N GLY A 145 -3.05 1.66 16.51
CA GLY A 145 -4.14 0.69 16.30
C GLY A 145 -3.76 -0.54 15.45
N CYS A 146 -2.47 -0.84 15.27
CA CYS A 146 -2.03 -2.05 14.56
C CYS A 146 -2.61 -3.33 15.18
N GLN A 147 -3.01 -4.28 14.34
CA GLN A 147 -3.39 -5.62 14.79
C GLN A 147 -2.17 -6.35 15.34
N ALA A 148 -2.41 -7.16 16.38
CA ALA A 148 -1.39 -7.86 17.17
C ALA A 148 -0.33 -8.62 16.36
N GLU A 149 -0.72 -9.35 15.29
CA GLU A 149 0.23 -10.16 14.50
C GLU A 149 1.22 -9.28 13.74
N THR A 150 0.74 -8.39 12.86
CA THR A 150 1.57 -7.45 12.11
C THR A 150 2.39 -6.55 13.03
N LYS A 151 1.77 -6.09 14.13
CA LYS A 151 2.44 -5.30 15.17
C LYS A 151 3.61 -6.08 15.78
N GLY A 152 3.41 -7.34 16.11
CA GLY A 152 4.45 -8.21 16.67
C GLY A 152 5.64 -8.38 15.73
N MET A 153 5.39 -8.62 14.44
CA MET A 153 6.45 -8.72 13.42
C MET A 153 7.28 -7.44 13.31
N ILE A 154 6.61 -6.29 13.23
CA ILE A 154 7.27 -4.98 13.12
C ILE A 154 8.09 -4.69 14.38
N LEU A 155 7.49 -4.87 15.57
CA LEU A 155 8.18 -4.62 16.84
C LEU A 155 9.36 -5.55 17.07
N GLU A 156 9.28 -6.82 16.67
CA GLU A 156 10.44 -7.71 16.77
C GLU A 156 11.56 -7.29 15.81
N SER A 157 11.22 -6.82 14.60
CA SER A 157 12.20 -6.29 13.64
C SER A 157 12.91 -5.05 14.18
N ILE A 158 12.16 -4.08 14.72
CA ILE A 158 12.72 -2.88 15.36
C ILE A 158 13.56 -3.24 16.59
N LYS A 159 13.15 -4.24 17.37
CA LYS A 159 13.92 -4.71 18.52
C LYS A 159 15.26 -5.31 18.11
N VAL A 160 15.31 -6.08 17.03
CA VAL A 160 16.57 -6.59 16.47
C VAL A 160 17.49 -5.43 16.07
N ALA A 161 16.95 -4.40 15.40
CA ALA A 161 17.71 -3.18 15.09
C ALA A 161 18.23 -2.51 16.38
N LEU A 162 17.36 -2.27 17.37
CA LEU A 162 17.76 -1.67 18.65
C LEU A 162 18.87 -2.47 19.34
N ASP A 163 18.79 -3.79 19.35
CA ASP A 163 19.80 -4.63 19.99
C ASP A 163 21.15 -4.61 19.24
N LYS A 164 21.13 -4.41 17.92
CA LYS A 164 22.33 -4.30 17.08
C LYS A 164 23.02 -2.93 17.20
N TYR A 165 22.25 -1.85 17.32
CA TYR A 165 22.74 -0.47 17.30
C TYR A 165 22.70 0.22 18.69
N LYS A 166 22.46 -0.54 19.75
CA LYS A 166 22.68 -0.10 21.14
C LYS A 166 24.17 0.17 21.36
N ASN A 167 24.52 1.45 21.52
CA ASN A 167 25.77 1.88 22.15
C ASN A 167 25.67 1.78 23.66
#